data_AF-A0AAV4GUR0-F1
#
_entry.id   AF-A0AAV4GUR0-F1
#
_cell.length_a   1.000
_cell.length_b   1.000
_cell.length_c   1.000
_cell.angle_alpha   90.00
_cell.angle_beta   90.00
_cell.angle_gamma   90.00
#
_symmetry.space_group_name_H-M   'P 1'
#
loop_
_entity.id
_entity.type
_entity.pdbx_description
1 polymer ?
#
loop_
_entity_poly.entity_id
_entity_poly.type
_entity_poly.pdbx_seq_one_letter_code
_entity_poly.pdbx_strand_id
1 'polypeptide(L)'
;MGEVNLVINGVEFTTRHNDYLIVKQSSTSRELHATEPIQFPDVPPSVLEKKSIAGQTEEMRAYFKAFKEQNTTLRDYRPFFRAALCYLEGAWTLDKHIEEPFPSDRHNLDAESWEELSMFVRYAAYSGTKSPKENYAFLPTALFDFNRTTGEPIYAQWNYRIICSPIKEDLPTKYIRQVVDLKSDVPRRKVGKDNRNHRTARFILYEQDTFRFQNKGIMDRIFYDIVGKDNIPSGLSLASYGHPLLRFDSDPKVPLDTSRYSRVTELADQDAMGNNVSVLSSRTPSFQFDSLRFATTPK
;
A
#
# COMPACT_ATOMS: atom_id res chain seq x y z
N MET A 1 -10.90 5.08 -6.26
CA MET A 1 -9.58 5.57 -6.76
C MET A 1 -9.56 5.41 -8.25
N GLY A 2 -9.18 6.44 -8.99
CA GLY A 2 -9.16 6.35 -10.45
C GLY A 2 -8.13 5.35 -10.96
N GLU A 3 -8.15 5.14 -12.26
CA GLU A 3 -7.14 4.39 -13.00
C GLU A 3 -5.72 4.93 -12.73
N VAL A 4 -4.76 4.02 -12.54
CA VAL A 4 -3.35 4.38 -12.35
C VAL A 4 -2.46 3.49 -13.22
N ASN A 5 -1.45 4.12 -13.82
CA ASN A 5 -0.35 3.44 -14.50
C ASN A 5 0.80 3.30 -13.51
N LEU A 6 1.26 2.07 -13.30
CA LEU A 6 2.24 1.76 -12.27
C LEU A 6 3.34 0.86 -12.85
N VAL A 7 4.53 1.00 -12.26
CA VAL A 7 5.64 0.08 -12.51
C VAL A 7 6.05 -0.54 -11.18
N ILE A 8 5.88 -1.85 -11.05
CA ILE A 8 6.27 -2.60 -9.84
C ILE A 8 7.26 -3.69 -10.26
N ASN A 9 8.43 -3.71 -9.63
CA ASN A 9 9.49 -4.68 -9.93
C ASN A 9 9.85 -4.75 -11.43
N GLY A 10 9.77 -3.63 -12.15
CA GLY A 10 10.03 -3.55 -13.59
C GLY A 10 8.87 -3.96 -14.50
N VAL A 11 7.71 -4.30 -13.93
CA VAL A 11 6.49 -4.63 -14.69
C VAL A 11 5.59 -3.41 -14.75
N GLU A 12 5.39 -2.88 -15.95
CA GLU A 12 4.44 -1.80 -16.22
C GLU A 12 3.04 -2.38 -16.44
N PHE A 13 2.05 -1.85 -15.73
CA PHE A 13 0.66 -2.25 -15.88
C PHE A 13 -0.27 -1.08 -15.58
N THR A 14 -1.49 -1.16 -16.12
CA THR A 14 -2.54 -0.18 -15.88
C THR A 14 -3.67 -0.86 -15.14
N THR A 15 -4.04 -0.31 -13.98
CA THR A 15 -5.20 -0.81 -13.26
C THR A 15 -6.49 -0.44 -13.99
N ARG A 16 -7.63 -1.03 -13.63
CA ARG A 16 -8.94 -0.47 -14.02
C ARG A 16 -9.29 0.71 -13.10
N HIS A 17 -10.52 1.24 -13.20
CA HIS A 17 -11.05 2.07 -12.12
C HIS A 17 -11.13 1.23 -10.83
N ASN A 18 -10.48 1.71 -9.77
CA ASN A 18 -10.35 0.98 -8.50
C ASN A 18 -11.24 1.58 -7.44
N ASP A 19 -12.50 1.19 -7.40
CA ASP A 19 -13.31 1.37 -6.19
C ASP A 19 -12.95 0.26 -5.20
N TYR A 20 -11.91 0.53 -4.40
CA TYR A 20 -11.42 -0.44 -3.43
C TYR A 20 -12.16 -0.29 -2.10
N LEU A 21 -12.52 -1.43 -1.52
CA LEU A 21 -12.98 -1.50 -0.15
C LEU A 21 -11.77 -1.38 0.79
N ILE A 22 -11.98 -0.78 1.96
CA ILE A 22 -10.96 -0.70 3.00
C ILE A 22 -10.93 -2.05 3.74
N VAL A 23 -10.23 -3.00 3.15
CA VAL A 23 -10.04 -4.37 3.68
C VAL A 23 -8.59 -4.60 4.07
N LYS A 24 -8.36 -5.48 5.04
CA LYS A 24 -7.04 -5.96 5.46
C LYS A 24 -6.92 -7.46 5.23
N GLN A 25 -5.71 -7.99 5.35
CA GLN A 25 -5.49 -9.43 5.37
C GLN A 25 -6.32 -10.09 6.45
N SER A 26 -6.88 -11.26 6.16
CA SER A 26 -7.59 -12.05 7.15
C SER A 26 -6.65 -12.42 8.30
N SER A 27 -7.11 -12.20 9.53
CA SER A 27 -6.40 -12.61 10.73
C SER A 27 -6.70 -14.06 11.14
N THR A 28 -7.73 -14.66 10.54
CA THR A 28 -8.27 -15.98 10.92
C THR A 28 -8.09 -17.04 9.82
N SER A 29 -8.19 -16.65 8.55
CA SER A 29 -8.02 -17.56 7.41
C SER A 29 -6.58 -17.58 6.91
N ARG A 30 -6.11 -18.77 6.52
CA ARG A 30 -4.82 -19.01 5.84
C ARG A 30 -4.98 -19.23 4.34
N GLU A 31 -6.18 -19.01 3.81
CA GLU A 31 -6.41 -19.11 2.38
C GLU A 31 -5.70 -17.96 1.65
N LEU A 32 -5.17 -18.29 0.48
CA LEU A 32 -4.58 -17.32 -0.41
C LEU A 32 -5.61 -16.22 -0.72
N HIS A 33 -5.19 -14.97 -0.62
CA HIS A 33 -6.03 -13.81 -0.87
C HIS A 33 -7.20 -13.57 0.10
N ALA A 34 -7.33 -14.33 1.20
CA ALA A 34 -8.39 -14.05 2.16
C ALA A 34 -8.23 -12.66 2.80
N THR A 35 -9.33 -11.90 2.83
CA THR A 35 -9.39 -10.53 3.37
C THR A 35 -10.52 -10.40 4.39
N GLU A 36 -10.38 -9.44 5.30
CA GLU A 36 -11.42 -9.05 6.26
C GLU A 36 -11.62 -7.52 6.23
N PRO A 37 -12.83 -7.03 6.51
CA PRO A 37 -13.06 -5.58 6.57
C PRO A 37 -12.29 -4.95 7.74
N ILE A 38 -11.73 -3.76 7.51
CA ILE A 38 -11.16 -2.97 8.62
C ILE A 38 -12.32 -2.41 9.44
N GLN A 39 -12.38 -2.78 10.71
CA GLN A 39 -13.35 -2.22 11.64
C GLN A 39 -13.08 -0.73 11.83
N PHE A 40 -14.12 0.07 11.59
CA PHE A 40 -14.07 1.49 11.89
C PHE A 40 -13.99 1.69 13.41
N PRO A 41 -13.22 2.68 13.87
CA PRO A 41 -13.16 3.00 15.28
C PRO A 41 -14.52 3.49 15.79
N ASP A 42 -14.84 3.13 17.03
CA ASP A 42 -16.05 3.60 17.70
C ASP A 42 -16.01 5.12 17.91
N VAL A 43 -17.19 5.71 18.07
CA VAL A 43 -17.32 7.13 18.44
C VAL A 43 -16.78 7.32 19.86
N PRO A 44 -16.01 8.40 20.15
CA PRO A 44 -15.52 8.64 21.50
C PRO A 44 -16.66 8.67 22.54
N PRO A 45 -16.54 7.96 23.68
CA PRO A 45 -17.60 7.91 24.69
C PRO A 45 -18.05 9.28 25.19
N SER A 46 -17.10 10.23 25.31
CA SER A 46 -17.39 11.61 25.74
C SER A 46 -18.32 12.37 24.81
N VAL A 47 -18.40 11.97 23.53
CA VAL A 47 -19.39 12.49 22.57
C VAL A 47 -20.76 11.92 22.91
N LEU A 48 -20.87 10.59 23.07
CA LEU A 48 -22.13 9.92 23.35
C LEU A 48 -22.77 10.32 24.69
N GLU A 49 -21.96 10.71 25.67
CA GLU A 49 -22.41 11.22 26.97
C GLU A 49 -23.13 12.58 26.89
N LYS A 50 -22.98 13.33 25.79
CA LYS A 50 -23.66 14.62 25.62
C LYS A 50 -25.14 14.39 25.33
N LYS A 51 -26.00 15.05 26.11
CA LYS A 51 -27.47 14.95 26.04
C LYS A 51 -28.09 15.59 24.78
N SER A 52 -27.38 16.49 24.10
CA SER A 52 -27.89 17.22 22.93
C SER A 52 -26.99 17.01 21.72
N ILE A 53 -27.60 16.99 20.52
CA ILE A 53 -26.88 16.88 19.24
C ILE A 53 -25.88 18.03 19.08
N ALA A 54 -26.24 19.24 19.52
CA ALA A 54 -25.32 20.39 19.51
C ALA A 54 -24.08 20.12 20.38
N GLY A 55 -24.27 19.60 21.60
CA GLY A 55 -23.16 19.24 22.49
C GLY A 55 -22.30 18.10 21.94
N GLN A 56 -22.91 17.10 21.32
CA GLN A 56 -22.20 16.03 20.61
C GLN A 56 -21.33 16.58 19.47
N THR A 57 -21.89 17.53 18.69
CA THR A 57 -21.18 18.16 17.57
C THR A 57 -20.00 18.99 18.06
N GLU A 58 -20.16 19.77 19.13
CA GLU A 58 -19.08 20.56 19.71
C GLU A 58 -17.95 19.69 20.27
N GLU A 59 -18.30 18.61 20.97
CA GLU A 59 -17.33 17.65 21.48
C GLU A 59 -16.57 16.98 20.34
N MET A 60 -17.27 16.55 19.28
CA MET A 60 -16.62 15.95 18.12
C MET A 60 -15.72 16.94 17.38
N ARG A 61 -16.11 18.23 17.29
CA ARG A 61 -15.24 19.30 16.76
C ARG A 61 -13.97 19.48 17.59
N ALA A 62 -14.03 19.28 18.91
CA ALA A 62 -12.85 19.34 19.76
C ALA A 62 -11.87 18.19 19.44
N TYR A 63 -12.35 16.97 19.17
CA TYR A 63 -11.50 15.87 18.70
C TYR A 63 -10.86 16.18 17.34
N PHE A 64 -11.62 16.71 16.38
CA PHE A 64 -11.05 17.11 15.08
C PHE A 64 -10.02 18.23 15.21
N LYS A 65 -10.24 19.19 16.13
CA LYS A 65 -9.26 20.23 16.44
C LYS A 65 -7.98 19.64 17.03
N ALA A 66 -8.12 18.73 18.01
CA ALA A 66 -6.99 18.03 18.63
C ALA A 66 -6.18 17.23 17.59
N PHE A 67 -6.85 16.53 16.67
CA PHE A 67 -6.19 15.83 15.57
C PHE A 67 -5.47 16.79 14.61
N LYS A 68 -6.12 17.89 14.20
CA LYS A 68 -5.50 18.89 13.32
C LYS A 68 -4.25 19.53 13.93
N GLU A 69 -4.30 19.85 15.22
CA GLU A 69 -3.21 20.48 15.96
C GLU A 69 -2.19 19.45 16.50
N GLN A 70 -2.44 18.14 16.31
CA GLN A 70 -1.64 17.04 16.86
C GLN A 70 -1.40 17.18 18.36
N ASN A 71 -2.43 17.65 19.08
CA ASN A 71 -2.35 17.95 20.50
C ASN A 71 -3.25 17.01 21.31
N THR A 72 -2.62 16.04 21.98
CA THR A 72 -3.29 15.04 22.82
C THR A 72 -3.78 15.58 24.15
N THR A 73 -3.34 16.77 24.59
CA THR A 73 -3.78 17.35 25.86
C THR A 73 -5.19 17.93 25.79
N LEU A 74 -5.64 18.34 24.60
CA LEU A 74 -7.00 18.83 24.38
C LEU A 74 -8.00 17.67 24.48
N ARG A 75 -7.79 16.65 23.65
CA ARG A 75 -8.51 15.37 23.63
C ARG A 75 -7.58 14.30 23.08
N ASP A 76 -7.58 13.11 23.67
CA ASP A 76 -6.81 12.00 23.13
C ASP A 76 -7.53 11.38 21.93
N TYR A 77 -7.09 11.76 20.73
CA TYR A 77 -7.67 11.31 19.46
C TYR A 77 -7.10 9.96 18.99
N ARG A 78 -5.97 9.49 19.53
CA ARG A 78 -5.20 8.35 19.01
C ARG A 78 -6.01 7.04 18.90
N PRO A 79 -6.91 6.70 19.84
CA PRO A 79 -7.74 5.49 19.72
C PRO A 79 -8.75 5.55 18.58
N PHE A 80 -9.19 6.76 18.22
CA PHE A 80 -10.34 6.99 17.32
C PHE A 80 -9.92 7.44 15.92
N PHE A 81 -8.75 8.06 15.77
CA PHE A 81 -8.24 8.57 14.50
C PHE A 81 -7.04 7.76 14.06
N ARG A 82 -7.28 6.49 13.72
CA ARG A 82 -6.23 5.56 13.31
C ARG A 82 -5.94 5.73 11.81
N ALA A 83 -4.66 5.86 11.48
CA ALA A 83 -4.21 5.85 10.09
C ALA A 83 -4.20 4.40 9.55
N ALA A 84 -4.57 4.23 8.29
CA ALA A 84 -4.44 2.97 7.57
C ALA A 84 -3.52 3.17 6.36
N LEU A 85 -2.55 2.27 6.21
CA LEU A 85 -1.69 2.22 5.03
C LEU A 85 -2.36 1.34 3.99
N CYS A 86 -2.77 1.92 2.86
CA CYS A 86 -3.19 1.15 1.71
C CYS A 86 -2.03 1.01 0.72
N TYR A 87 -1.83 -0.19 0.21
CA TYR A 87 -0.74 -0.53 -0.69
C TYR A 87 -1.24 -1.48 -1.77
N LEU A 88 -0.49 -1.52 -2.86
CA LEU A 88 -0.77 -2.37 -3.99
C LEU A 88 0.28 -3.48 -4.06
N GLU A 89 -0.18 -4.71 -4.15
CA GLU A 89 0.66 -5.87 -4.31
C GLU A 89 0.50 -6.42 -5.72
N GLY A 90 1.60 -6.67 -6.42
CA GLY A 90 1.62 -7.36 -7.70
C GLY A 90 2.30 -8.71 -7.59
N ALA A 91 1.78 -9.73 -8.29
CA ALA A 91 2.45 -11.02 -8.42
C ALA A 91 2.14 -11.69 -9.76
N TRP A 92 3.04 -12.58 -10.16
CA TRP A 92 2.82 -13.48 -11.28
C TRP A 92 1.98 -14.68 -10.83
N THR A 93 0.91 -14.97 -11.56
CA THR A 93 0.05 -16.15 -11.36
C THR A 93 0.04 -17.01 -12.62
N LEU A 94 -0.06 -18.33 -12.46
CA LEU A 94 -0.08 -19.30 -13.56
C LEU A 94 -1.49 -19.72 -13.97
N ASP A 95 -2.52 -19.06 -13.43
CA ASP A 95 -3.92 -19.41 -13.71
C ASP A 95 -4.32 -18.94 -15.12
N LYS A 96 -5.05 -19.82 -15.83
CA LYS A 96 -5.59 -19.57 -17.17
C LYS A 96 -6.90 -18.79 -17.12
N HIS A 97 -7.62 -18.82 -16.00
CA HIS A 97 -8.86 -18.07 -15.83
C HIS A 97 -8.61 -16.70 -15.22
N ILE A 98 -9.37 -15.71 -15.68
CA ILE A 98 -9.44 -14.40 -15.04
C ILE A 98 -10.34 -14.53 -13.80
N GLU A 99 -9.75 -14.90 -12.67
CA GLU A 99 -10.40 -14.66 -11.39
C GLU A 99 -10.04 -13.26 -10.91
N GLU A 100 -11.04 -12.50 -10.46
CA GLU A 100 -10.81 -11.14 -10.02
C GLU A 100 -9.94 -11.14 -8.75
N PRO A 101 -8.75 -10.51 -8.77
CA PRO A 101 -7.76 -10.68 -7.71
C PRO A 101 -8.13 -9.99 -6.39
N PHE A 102 -9.15 -9.12 -6.41
CA PHE A 102 -9.72 -8.48 -5.21
C PHE A 102 -11.16 -8.01 -5.46
N PRO A 103 -12.03 -8.07 -4.44
CA PRO A 103 -13.41 -7.60 -4.57
C PRO A 103 -13.46 -6.09 -4.82
N SER A 104 -14.25 -5.71 -5.81
CA SER A 104 -14.54 -4.32 -6.17
C SER A 104 -16.04 -4.13 -6.27
N ASP A 105 -16.53 -3.01 -5.72
CA ASP A 105 -17.97 -2.81 -5.49
C ASP A 105 -18.73 -2.46 -6.78
N ARG A 106 -18.07 -1.82 -7.74
CA ARG A 106 -18.72 -1.23 -8.95
C ARG A 106 -18.07 -1.58 -10.28
N HIS A 107 -16.87 -2.15 -10.23
CA HIS A 107 -16.05 -2.38 -11.41
C HIS A 107 -15.46 -3.78 -11.34
N ASN A 108 -15.84 -4.63 -12.29
CA ASN A 108 -15.28 -5.97 -12.45
C ASN A 108 -14.56 -6.03 -13.79
N LEU A 109 -13.61 -6.94 -13.96
CA LEU A 109 -12.98 -7.15 -15.26
C LEU A 109 -14.03 -7.62 -16.28
N ASP A 110 -14.20 -6.85 -17.36
CA ASP A 110 -15.18 -7.11 -18.44
C ASP A 110 -14.60 -8.06 -19.49
N ALA A 111 -13.92 -9.13 -19.04
CA ALA A 111 -13.30 -10.14 -19.89
C ALA A 111 -13.33 -11.49 -19.18
N GLU A 112 -13.76 -12.54 -19.88
CA GLU A 112 -13.79 -13.92 -19.35
C GLU A 112 -12.44 -14.63 -19.57
N SER A 113 -11.66 -14.16 -20.55
CA SER A 113 -10.36 -14.71 -20.94
C SER A 113 -9.30 -13.63 -21.13
N TRP A 114 -8.03 -14.02 -21.00
CA TRP A 114 -6.90 -13.11 -21.16
C TRP A 114 -6.75 -12.59 -22.58
N GLU A 115 -7.06 -13.44 -23.56
CA GLU A 115 -7.09 -13.09 -24.97
C GLU A 115 -8.08 -11.95 -25.20
N GLU A 116 -9.28 -12.06 -24.63
CA GLU A 116 -10.31 -11.03 -24.71
C GLU A 116 -9.89 -9.73 -24.03
N LEU A 117 -9.32 -9.79 -22.82
CA LEU A 117 -8.77 -8.61 -22.14
C LEU A 117 -7.71 -7.91 -23.00
N SER A 118 -6.80 -8.68 -23.60
CA SER A 118 -5.75 -8.14 -24.47
C SER A 118 -6.33 -7.50 -25.74
N MET A 119 -7.40 -8.07 -26.29
CA MET A 119 -8.10 -7.51 -27.45
C MET A 119 -8.80 -6.20 -27.10
N PHE A 120 -9.45 -6.11 -25.93
CA PHE A 120 -10.07 -4.86 -25.48
C PHE A 120 -9.04 -3.76 -25.29
N VAL A 121 -7.90 -4.07 -24.65
CA VAL A 121 -6.82 -3.10 -24.47
C VAL A 121 -6.26 -2.64 -25.82
N ARG A 122 -6.02 -3.57 -26.76
CA ARG A 122 -5.56 -3.24 -28.12
C ARG A 122 -6.57 -2.39 -28.87
N TYR A 123 -7.85 -2.76 -28.82
CA TYR A 123 -8.92 -2.01 -29.47
C TYR A 123 -8.98 -0.58 -28.95
N ALA A 124 -9.01 -0.40 -27.62
CA ALA A 124 -9.02 0.91 -26.98
C ALA A 124 -7.77 1.74 -27.31
N ALA A 125 -6.59 1.12 -27.36
CA ALA A 125 -5.35 1.79 -27.75
C ALA A 125 -5.38 2.27 -29.21
N TYR A 126 -5.96 1.48 -30.12
CA TYR A 126 -6.06 1.83 -31.54
C TYR A 126 -7.18 2.83 -31.85
N SER A 127 -8.31 2.74 -31.14
CA SER A 127 -9.43 3.67 -31.31
C SER A 127 -9.24 4.98 -30.56
N GLY A 128 -8.35 5.01 -29.56
CA GLY A 128 -8.24 6.11 -28.61
C GLY A 128 -9.50 6.28 -27.74
N THR A 129 -10.42 5.31 -27.75
CA THR A 129 -11.67 5.38 -27.01
C THR A 129 -11.60 4.59 -25.71
N LYS A 130 -12.14 5.17 -24.65
CA LYS A 130 -12.27 4.50 -23.35
C LYS A 130 -13.66 3.87 -23.23
N SER A 131 -13.73 2.68 -22.64
CA SER A 131 -15.02 2.09 -22.28
C SER A 131 -15.69 2.97 -21.23
N PRO A 132 -16.98 3.35 -21.39
CA PRO A 132 -17.72 4.11 -20.38
C PRO A 132 -17.79 3.41 -19.03
N LYS A 133 -17.69 2.07 -19.01
CA LYS A 133 -17.69 1.27 -17.78
C LYS A 133 -16.33 1.20 -17.09
N GLU A 134 -15.25 1.63 -17.76
CA GLU A 134 -13.87 1.68 -17.22
C GLU A 134 -13.37 0.37 -16.58
N ASN A 135 -13.79 -0.76 -17.14
CA ASN A 135 -13.65 -2.08 -16.54
C ASN A 135 -12.44 -2.92 -17.04
N TYR A 136 -11.70 -2.45 -18.05
CA TYR A 136 -10.51 -3.18 -18.51
C TYR A 136 -9.23 -2.64 -17.85
N ALA A 137 -8.31 -3.55 -17.55
CA ALA A 137 -6.97 -3.27 -17.03
C ALA A 137 -5.93 -3.77 -18.04
N PHE A 138 -4.80 -3.08 -18.16
CA PHE A 138 -3.66 -3.62 -18.91
C PHE A 138 -2.80 -4.45 -17.98
N LEU A 139 -2.87 -5.77 -18.12
CA LEU A 139 -2.11 -6.74 -17.34
C LEU A 139 -1.14 -7.49 -18.26
N PRO A 140 0.18 -7.34 -18.05
CA PRO A 140 1.17 -8.06 -18.86
C PRO A 140 1.13 -9.57 -18.64
N THR A 141 1.46 -10.29 -19.71
CA THR A 141 1.74 -11.73 -19.70
C THR A 141 3.20 -11.99 -20.05
N ALA A 142 3.79 -13.03 -19.47
CA ALA A 142 5.17 -13.43 -19.71
C ALA A 142 5.23 -14.94 -19.94
N LEU A 143 6.08 -15.38 -20.87
CA LEU A 143 6.40 -16.80 -21.02
C LEU A 143 7.20 -17.25 -19.79
N PHE A 144 6.65 -18.18 -19.02
CA PHE A 144 7.22 -18.63 -17.75
C PHE A 144 8.01 -19.93 -17.91
N ASP A 145 7.41 -20.94 -18.56
CA ASP A 145 8.04 -22.24 -18.77
C ASP A 145 7.46 -22.94 -20.02
N PHE A 146 7.96 -24.12 -20.35
CA PHE A 146 7.39 -25.02 -21.35
C PHE A 146 6.98 -26.32 -20.70
N ASN A 147 5.78 -26.81 -21.02
CA ASN A 147 5.37 -28.15 -20.62
C ASN A 147 6.27 -29.17 -21.33
N ARG A 148 7.11 -29.87 -20.55
CA ARG A 148 8.10 -30.83 -21.08
C ARG A 148 7.48 -32.00 -21.83
N THR A 149 6.21 -32.29 -21.59
CA THR A 149 5.49 -33.42 -22.21
C THR A 149 4.76 -33.01 -23.48
N THR A 150 4.10 -31.85 -23.49
CA THR A 150 3.29 -31.39 -24.64
C THR A 150 4.04 -30.41 -25.55
N GLY A 151 5.14 -29.80 -25.07
CA GLY A 151 5.86 -28.73 -25.77
C GLY A 151 5.14 -27.38 -25.74
N GLU A 152 4.00 -27.28 -25.08
CA GLU A 152 3.21 -26.05 -25.04
C GLU A 152 3.81 -25.03 -24.06
N PRO A 153 3.85 -23.74 -24.43
CA PRO A 153 4.29 -22.68 -23.54
C PRO A 153 3.32 -22.47 -22.38
N ILE A 154 3.85 -22.31 -21.18
CA ILE A 154 3.14 -21.91 -19.97
C ILE A 154 3.37 -20.42 -19.79
N TYR A 155 2.29 -19.65 -19.84
CA TYR A 155 2.32 -18.22 -19.60
C TYR A 155 2.00 -17.92 -18.13
N ALA A 156 2.74 -16.99 -17.55
CA ALA A 156 2.40 -16.35 -16.29
C ALA A 156 1.80 -14.98 -16.56
N GLN A 157 0.91 -14.58 -15.66
CA GLN A 157 0.22 -13.31 -15.72
C GLN A 157 0.53 -12.44 -14.52
N TRP A 158 0.74 -11.15 -14.78
CA TRP A 158 0.74 -10.15 -13.73
C TRP A 158 -0.68 -9.87 -13.21
N ASN A 159 -0.89 -10.13 -11.94
CA ASN A 159 -2.10 -9.77 -11.21
C ASN A 159 -1.77 -8.83 -10.05
N TYR A 160 -2.70 -7.93 -9.74
CA TYR A 160 -2.55 -6.98 -8.66
C TYR A 160 -3.74 -7.00 -7.69
N ARG A 161 -3.48 -6.65 -6.44
CA ARG A 161 -4.53 -6.39 -5.45
C ARG A 161 -4.22 -5.16 -4.62
N ILE A 162 -5.26 -4.44 -4.23
CA ILE A 162 -5.17 -3.29 -3.33
C ILE A 162 -5.69 -3.72 -1.97
N ILE A 163 -4.90 -3.51 -0.93
CA ILE A 163 -5.25 -3.90 0.43
C ILE A 163 -4.74 -2.83 1.40
N CYS A 164 -5.37 -2.74 2.56
CA CYS A 164 -5.04 -1.77 3.59
C CYS A 164 -4.62 -2.48 4.88
N SER A 165 -3.70 -1.89 5.62
CA SER A 165 -3.29 -2.36 6.94
C SER A 165 -3.41 -1.21 7.95
N PRO A 166 -4.14 -1.39 9.06
CA PRO A 166 -4.22 -0.36 10.09
C PRO A 166 -2.86 -0.20 10.77
N ILE A 167 -2.36 1.04 10.83
CA ILE A 167 -1.10 1.35 11.50
C ILE A 167 -1.32 1.23 13.01
N LYS A 168 -0.41 0.55 13.70
CA LYS A 168 -0.49 0.36 15.17
C LYS A 168 -0.01 1.59 15.94
N GLU A 169 1.00 2.26 15.41
CA GLU A 169 1.56 3.48 15.97
C GLU A 169 0.76 4.72 15.54
N ASP A 170 0.78 5.75 16.38
CA ASP A 170 0.27 7.07 15.97
C ASP A 170 1.21 7.64 14.91
N LEU A 171 0.64 8.22 13.84
CA LEU A 171 1.40 8.74 12.72
C LEU A 171 1.34 10.27 12.71
N PRO A 172 2.39 10.95 13.24
CA PRO A 172 2.42 12.40 13.27
C PRO A 172 2.30 13.01 11.88
N THR A 173 1.41 13.99 11.71
CA THR A 173 1.24 14.68 10.41
C THR A 173 2.50 15.41 9.96
N LYS A 174 3.42 15.73 10.88
CA LYS A 174 4.76 16.28 10.57
C LYS A 174 5.62 15.36 9.68
N TYR A 175 5.36 14.05 9.71
CA TYR A 175 6.10 13.09 8.88
C TYR A 175 5.60 13.07 7.44
N ILE A 176 4.42 13.63 7.17
CA ILE A 176 3.82 13.69 5.84
C ILE A 176 4.31 14.97 5.17
N ARG A 177 5.40 14.85 4.40
CA ARG A 177 6.06 15.98 3.76
C ARG A 177 5.61 16.11 2.31
N GLN A 178 5.25 17.31 1.89
CA GLN A 178 4.89 17.56 0.50
C GLN A 178 6.14 17.42 -0.39
N VAL A 179 6.01 16.68 -1.48
CA VAL A 179 7.01 16.56 -2.54
C VAL A 179 6.65 17.50 -3.68
N VAL A 180 7.66 18.09 -4.31
CA VAL A 180 7.49 18.90 -5.52
C VAL A 180 7.14 17.97 -6.68
N ASP A 181 5.99 18.21 -7.31
CA ASP A 181 5.55 17.45 -8.48
C ASP A 181 5.52 18.36 -9.69
N LEU A 182 6.58 18.29 -10.51
CA LEU A 182 6.73 19.13 -11.70
C LEU A 182 5.56 18.99 -12.68
N LYS A 183 4.96 17.80 -12.79
CA LYS A 183 3.83 17.55 -13.70
C LYS A 183 2.62 18.40 -13.32
N SER A 184 2.39 18.58 -12.02
CA SER A 184 1.23 19.34 -11.53
C SER A 184 1.54 20.80 -11.19
N ASP A 185 2.80 21.10 -10.87
CA ASP A 185 3.24 22.44 -10.43
C ASP A 185 3.64 23.35 -11.60
N VAL A 186 4.30 22.82 -12.65
CA VAL A 186 4.78 23.63 -13.79
C VAL A 186 3.63 24.25 -14.58
N PRO A 187 2.60 23.50 -15.02
CA PRO A 187 1.47 24.08 -15.75
C PRO A 187 0.71 25.13 -14.93
N ARG A 188 0.78 25.04 -13.60
CA ARG A 188 0.08 25.93 -12.66
C ARG A 188 0.94 27.05 -12.11
N ARG A 189 2.23 27.12 -12.47
CA ARG A 189 3.20 28.08 -11.94
C ARG A 189 3.27 28.08 -10.39
N LYS A 190 3.24 26.88 -9.80
CA LYS A 190 3.27 26.67 -8.34
C LYS A 190 4.49 25.91 -7.84
N VAL A 191 5.54 25.81 -8.64
CA VAL A 191 6.78 25.11 -8.28
C VAL A 191 7.32 25.68 -6.95
N GLY A 192 7.55 24.79 -5.98
CA GLY A 192 8.09 25.14 -4.67
C GLY A 192 7.11 25.87 -3.73
N LYS A 193 5.83 26.00 -4.10
CA LYS A 193 4.79 26.54 -3.21
C LYS A 193 4.14 25.44 -2.40
N ASP A 194 3.75 25.77 -1.16
CA ASP A 194 2.91 24.91 -0.35
C ASP A 194 1.54 24.75 -1.05
N ASN A 195 1.26 23.53 -1.49
CA ASN A 195 0.04 23.14 -2.16
C ASN A 195 -0.67 22.01 -1.40
N ARG A 196 -0.43 21.84 -0.10
CA ARG A 196 -0.98 20.74 0.72
C ARG A 196 -2.49 20.57 0.61
N ASN A 197 -3.23 21.66 0.41
CA ASN A 197 -4.69 21.65 0.30
C ASN A 197 -5.21 21.31 -1.10
N HIS A 198 -4.32 21.08 -2.08
CA HIS A 198 -4.70 20.82 -3.46
C HIS A 198 -4.76 19.31 -3.75
N ARG A 199 -5.71 18.89 -4.59
CA ARG A 199 -5.88 17.48 -4.98
C ARG A 199 -4.68 16.87 -5.71
N THR A 200 -3.78 17.71 -6.23
CA THR A 200 -2.56 17.27 -6.89
C THR A 200 -1.34 17.24 -5.99
N ALA A 201 -1.48 17.61 -4.71
CA ALA A 201 -0.40 17.47 -3.77
C ALA A 201 0.09 16.01 -3.73
N ARG A 202 1.41 15.85 -3.64
CA ARG A 202 2.07 14.57 -3.45
C ARG A 202 2.84 14.62 -2.15
N PHE A 203 2.87 13.50 -1.46
CA PHE A 203 3.45 13.42 -0.13
C PHE A 203 4.40 12.23 -0.06
N ILE A 204 5.47 12.41 0.70
CA ILE A 204 6.36 11.34 1.13
C ILE A 204 6.26 11.23 2.65
N LEU A 205 6.34 10.00 3.15
CA LEU A 205 6.44 9.77 4.58
C LEU A 205 7.90 9.75 5.00
N TYR A 206 8.28 10.71 5.86
CA TYR A 206 9.67 10.93 6.24
C TYR A 206 9.80 11.55 7.64
N GLU A 207 10.50 10.84 8.53
CA GLU A 207 10.59 11.18 9.97
C GLU A 207 11.48 12.40 10.26
N GLN A 208 12.60 12.54 9.54
CA GLN A 208 13.60 13.59 9.81
C GLN A 208 13.22 14.93 9.16
N ASP A 209 13.77 16.03 9.68
CA ASP A 209 13.54 17.38 9.14
C ASP A 209 14.27 17.67 7.83
N THR A 210 15.41 17.02 7.62
CA THR A 210 16.22 17.17 6.41
C THR A 210 16.27 15.87 5.65
N PHE A 211 16.06 15.92 4.34
CA PHE A 211 16.14 14.74 3.50
C PHE A 211 17.57 14.18 3.51
N ARG A 212 17.70 12.94 3.97
CA ARG A 212 18.92 12.15 4.01
C ARG A 212 18.61 10.74 3.55
N PHE A 213 19.57 10.13 2.86
CA PHE A 213 19.53 8.69 2.59
C PHE A 213 19.60 7.96 3.93
N GLN A 214 18.50 7.31 4.29
CA GLN A 214 18.40 6.50 5.49
C GLN A 214 18.37 5.04 5.08
N ASN A 215 19.17 4.23 5.78
CA ASN A 215 19.10 2.77 5.64
C ASN A 215 17.79 2.22 6.22
N LYS A 216 17.19 2.93 7.19
CA LYS A 216 15.99 2.53 7.94
C LYS A 216 15.04 3.72 8.02
N GLY A 217 13.78 3.55 7.60
CA GLY A 217 12.76 4.60 7.69
C GLY A 217 11.49 4.13 8.39
N ILE A 218 10.61 5.09 8.69
CA ILE A 218 9.27 4.81 9.25
C ILE A 218 8.44 3.87 8.36
N MET A 219 8.61 3.95 7.03
CA MET A 219 7.93 3.03 6.11
C MET A 219 8.36 1.59 6.31
N ASP A 220 9.64 1.32 6.58
CA ASP A 220 10.11 -0.06 6.82
C ASP A 220 9.45 -0.65 8.09
N ARG A 221 9.25 0.19 9.11
CA ARG A 221 8.59 -0.20 10.36
C ARG A 221 7.11 -0.50 10.16
N ILE A 222 6.41 0.35 9.43
CA ILE A 222 4.98 0.16 9.11
C ILE A 222 4.80 -1.08 8.23
N PHE A 223 5.66 -1.27 7.22
CA PHE A 223 5.57 -2.42 6.32
C PHE A 223 5.92 -3.73 7.02
N TYR A 224 6.71 -3.72 8.10
CA TYR A 224 6.98 -4.92 8.90
C TYR A 224 5.72 -5.54 9.51
N ASP A 225 4.66 -4.76 9.71
CA ASP A 225 3.39 -5.30 10.20
C ASP A 225 2.60 -6.06 9.14
N ILE A 226 2.95 -5.92 7.86
CA ILE A 226 2.26 -6.54 6.73
C ILE A 226 2.68 -8.01 6.61
N VAL A 227 1.68 -8.89 6.61
CA VAL A 227 1.84 -10.33 6.37
C VAL A 227 1.78 -10.66 4.87
N GLY A 228 2.41 -11.76 4.47
CA GLY A 228 2.36 -12.24 3.09
C GLY A 228 0.95 -12.62 2.59
N LYS A 229 0.85 -12.96 1.29
CA LYS A 229 -0.41 -13.27 0.61
C LYS A 229 -1.19 -14.47 1.17
N ASP A 230 -0.47 -15.37 1.84
CA ASP A 230 -0.99 -16.61 2.43
C ASP A 230 -1.49 -16.42 3.88
N ASN A 231 -1.48 -15.18 4.38
CA ASN A 231 -1.97 -14.82 5.71
C ASN A 231 -1.33 -15.63 6.87
N ILE A 232 -0.13 -16.18 6.66
CA ILE A 232 0.55 -17.01 7.66
C ILE A 232 0.90 -16.13 8.87
N PRO A 233 0.28 -16.40 10.05
CA PRO A 233 0.46 -15.56 11.22
C PRO A 233 1.73 -15.97 11.95
N SER A 234 2.87 -15.47 11.47
CA SER A 234 4.19 -15.50 12.11
C SER A 234 4.85 -16.86 12.36
N GLY A 235 6.17 -16.84 12.54
CA GLY A 235 6.97 -17.99 12.97
C GLY A 235 7.83 -18.62 11.88
N LEU A 236 7.95 -17.94 10.74
CA LEU A 236 8.93 -18.33 9.72
C LEU A 236 10.24 -17.63 10.03
N SER A 237 11.32 -18.38 10.15
CA SER A 237 12.66 -17.84 10.27
C SER A 237 13.50 -18.39 9.12
N LEU A 238 14.31 -17.52 8.54
CA LEU A 238 15.27 -17.90 7.50
C LEU A 238 16.67 -17.62 8.04
N ALA A 239 17.58 -18.55 7.78
CA ALA A 239 19.00 -18.32 7.96
C ALA A 239 19.63 -18.02 6.60
N SER A 240 20.47 -16.98 6.54
CA SER A 240 21.30 -16.70 5.37
C SER A 240 22.69 -17.25 5.63
N TYR A 241 23.14 -18.19 4.79
CA TYR A 241 24.46 -18.84 4.93
C TYR A 241 24.73 -19.43 6.33
N GLY A 242 23.68 -19.92 7.00
CA GLY A 242 23.78 -20.49 8.36
C GLY A 242 23.70 -19.46 9.50
N HIS A 243 23.68 -18.17 9.19
CA HIS A 243 23.49 -17.11 10.18
C HIS A 243 22.00 -16.74 10.29
N PRO A 244 21.44 -16.69 11.51
CA PRO A 244 20.06 -16.28 11.69
C PRO A 244 19.89 -14.80 11.33
N LEU A 245 18.82 -14.52 10.59
CA LEU A 245 18.40 -13.15 10.33
C LEU A 245 17.69 -12.60 11.56
N LEU A 246 18.01 -11.36 11.90
CA LEU A 246 17.50 -10.62 13.04
C LEU A 246 16.71 -9.39 12.57
N ARG A 247 15.74 -9.01 13.39
CA ARG A 247 14.89 -7.83 13.21
C ARG A 247 15.68 -6.55 13.48
N PHE A 248 15.49 -5.54 12.63
CA PHE A 248 16.34 -4.34 12.61
C PHE A 248 15.97 -3.27 13.66
N ASP A 249 14.73 -3.28 14.16
CA ASP A 249 14.12 -2.28 15.04
C ASP A 249 13.85 -2.79 16.47
N SER A 250 14.19 -4.05 16.78
CA SER A 250 14.03 -4.59 18.13
C SER A 250 15.33 -4.53 18.93
N ASP A 251 15.21 -4.14 20.20
CA ASP A 251 16.24 -4.28 21.23
C ASP A 251 15.57 -4.86 22.49
N PRO A 252 15.85 -6.11 22.91
CA PRO A 252 16.88 -7.03 22.40
C PRO A 252 16.62 -7.52 20.96
N LYS A 253 17.67 -8.02 20.30
CA LYS A 253 17.57 -8.56 18.93
C LYS A 253 16.70 -9.82 18.91
N VAL A 254 15.64 -9.77 18.10
CA VAL A 254 14.70 -10.88 17.91
C VAL A 254 14.95 -11.49 16.51
N PRO A 255 14.83 -12.82 16.33
CA PRO A 255 14.84 -13.43 15.01
C PRO A 255 13.82 -12.77 14.07
N LEU A 256 14.22 -12.58 12.82
CA LEU A 256 13.38 -12.00 11.78
C LEU A 256 12.24 -12.97 11.43
N ASP A 257 11.01 -12.46 11.45
CA ASP A 257 9.83 -13.20 11.01
C ASP A 257 9.64 -13.01 9.50
N THR A 258 10.02 -13.99 8.71
CA THR A 258 9.98 -13.93 7.23
C THR A 258 8.57 -14.09 6.67
N SER A 259 7.57 -14.35 7.51
CA SER A 259 6.16 -14.28 7.09
C SER A 259 5.70 -12.83 6.86
N ARG A 260 6.51 -11.86 7.30
CA ARG A 260 6.25 -10.43 7.19
C ARG A 260 7.21 -9.78 6.20
N TYR A 261 6.76 -8.68 5.61
CA TYR A 261 7.60 -7.92 4.71
C TYR A 261 8.78 -7.29 5.48
N SER A 262 10.00 -7.47 4.97
CA SER A 262 11.17 -6.78 5.48
C SER A 262 12.12 -6.40 4.34
N ARG A 263 12.50 -5.12 4.29
CA ARG A 263 13.52 -4.60 3.36
C ARG A 263 14.91 -4.58 3.98
N VAL A 264 14.97 -4.42 5.29
CA VAL A 264 16.21 -4.28 6.07
C VAL A 264 16.28 -5.44 7.05
N THR A 265 17.38 -6.15 7.02
CA THR A 265 17.66 -7.29 7.90
C THR A 265 19.02 -7.12 8.54
N GLU A 266 19.16 -7.67 9.75
CA GLU A 266 20.43 -7.67 10.47
C GLU A 266 20.91 -9.12 10.62
N LEU A 267 22.19 -9.37 10.40
CA LEU A 267 22.82 -10.66 10.59
C LEU A 267 23.33 -10.75 12.04
N ALA A 268 23.25 -11.94 12.63
CA ALA A 268 23.80 -12.16 13.97
C ALA A 268 25.33 -12.01 14.01
N ASP A 269 26.01 -12.44 12.94
CA ASP A 269 27.44 -12.31 12.76
C ASP A 269 27.75 -11.36 11.60
N GLN A 270 28.94 -10.74 11.61
CA GLN A 270 29.39 -9.93 10.49
C GLN A 270 29.61 -10.79 9.24
N ASP A 271 29.17 -10.29 8.09
CA ASP A 271 29.46 -10.90 6.80
C ASP A 271 30.96 -10.80 6.45
N ALA A 272 31.35 -11.41 5.33
CA ALA A 272 32.73 -11.36 4.84
C ALA A 272 33.24 -9.93 4.51
N MET A 273 32.34 -8.94 4.46
CA MET A 273 32.64 -7.52 4.23
C MET A 273 32.64 -6.71 5.54
N GLY A 274 32.46 -7.36 6.70
CA GLY A 274 32.39 -6.71 8.01
C GLY A 274 31.05 -6.03 8.31
N ASN A 275 30.03 -6.21 7.46
CA ASN A 275 28.71 -5.63 7.64
C ASN A 275 27.79 -6.62 8.36
N ASN A 276 26.98 -6.09 9.28
CA ASN A 276 25.93 -6.84 9.94
C ASN A 276 24.53 -6.40 9.49
N VAL A 277 24.39 -5.29 8.75
CA VAL A 277 23.10 -4.83 8.24
C VAL A 277 23.08 -4.97 6.73
N SER A 278 22.15 -5.79 6.24
CA SER A 278 21.84 -5.91 4.82
C SER A 278 20.55 -5.17 4.51
N VAL A 279 20.61 -4.27 3.53
CA VAL A 279 19.41 -3.67 2.91
C VAL A 279 19.23 -4.36 1.57
N LEU A 280 18.05 -4.97 1.36
CA LEU A 280 17.66 -5.45 0.04
C LEU A 280 17.53 -4.24 -0.89
N SER A 281 18.60 -3.94 -1.63
CA SER A 281 18.58 -2.87 -2.61
C SER A 281 17.85 -3.38 -3.86
N SER A 282 16.57 -3.05 -4.01
CA SER A 282 16.14 -2.67 -5.36
C SER A 282 16.88 -1.36 -5.66
N ARG A 283 17.73 -1.36 -6.69
CA ARG A 283 18.40 -0.15 -7.16
C ARG A 283 17.36 0.77 -7.83
N THR A 284 16.50 1.38 -7.03
CA THR A 284 15.67 2.54 -7.37
C THR A 284 15.12 3.15 -6.07
N PRO A 285 15.58 4.35 -5.66
CA PRO A 285 14.99 5.09 -4.56
C PRO A 285 13.75 5.81 -5.07
N SER A 286 12.71 5.05 -5.43
CA SER A 286 11.40 5.60 -5.71
C SER A 286 10.34 4.52 -5.50
N PHE A 287 10.13 4.14 -4.25
CA PHE A 287 8.75 3.92 -3.82
C PHE A 287 8.07 5.30 -3.85
N GLN A 288 7.76 5.74 -5.07
CA GLN A 288 6.90 6.87 -5.28
C GLN A 288 5.53 6.37 -4.85
N PHE A 289 5.07 6.81 -3.68
CA PHE A 289 3.66 6.67 -3.31
C PHE A 289 2.86 7.53 -4.27
N ASP A 290 2.58 6.99 -5.45
CA ASP A 290 1.56 7.54 -6.31
C ASP A 290 0.23 7.27 -5.63
N SER A 291 -0.26 8.32 -4.97
CA SER A 291 -1.58 8.48 -4.36
C SER A 291 -1.77 8.06 -2.89
N LEU A 292 -1.29 8.91 -1.97
CA LEU A 292 -2.09 9.21 -0.77
C LEU A 292 -3.11 10.29 -1.16
N ARG A 293 -4.32 9.86 -1.57
CA ARG A 293 -5.47 10.77 -1.68
C ARG A 293 -6.14 10.84 -0.32
N PHE A 294 -5.95 11.94 0.40
CA PHE A 294 -6.82 12.25 1.52
C PHE A 294 -8.22 12.58 0.96
N ALA A 295 -9.20 11.74 1.27
CA ALA A 295 -10.59 12.00 0.96
C ALA A 295 -11.07 13.15 1.88
N THR A 296 -10.95 14.39 1.42
CA THR A 296 -11.73 15.49 1.97
C THR A 296 -13.08 15.51 1.26
N THR A 297 -14.15 15.14 1.95
CA THR A 297 -15.52 15.38 1.52
C THR A 297 -15.71 16.88 1.27
N PRO A 298 -16.07 17.33 0.05
CA PRO A 298 -16.63 18.65 -0.14
C PRO A 298 -18.09 18.63 0.32
N LYS A 299 -18.53 19.78 0.86
CA LYS A 299 -19.94 20.11 1.09
C LYS A 299 -20.78 19.98 -0.17
#